data_AF-A0A960C132-F1
#
_entry.id   AF-A0A960C132-F1
#
_cell.length_a   1.000
_cell.length_b   1.000
_cell.length_c   1.000
_cell.angle_alpha   90.00
_cell.angle_beta   90.00
_cell.angle_gamma   90.00
#
_symmetry.space_group_name_H-M   'P 1'
#
loop_
_entity.id
_entity.type
_entity.pdbx_description
1 polymer ?
#
loop_
_entity_poly.entity_id
_entity_poly.type
_entity_poly.pdbx_seq_one_letter_code
_entity_poly.pdbx_strand_id
1 'polypeptide(L)' 'GTVTGAAGGVLLRPFARLISKAGDSVTTYGAPWDMK' A
#
# COMPACT_ATOMS: atom_id res chain seq x y z
N GLY A 1 7.21 7.97 -0.40
CA GLY A 1 8.31 7.95 0.58
C GLY A 1 9.37 6.98 0.12
N THR A 2 10.60 7.12 0.58
CA THR A 2 11.71 6.21 0.28
C THR A 2 12.10 5.43 1.54
N VAL A 3 12.47 4.16 1.38
CA VAL A 3 12.99 3.30 2.45
C VAL A 3 14.44 2.96 2.11
N THR A 4 15.35 3.05 3.10
CA THR A 4 16.76 2.65 2.97
C THR A 4 17.14 1.69 4.10
N GLY A 5 18.19 0.89 3.91
CA GLY A 5 18.69 -0.06 4.91
C GLY A 5 17.83 -1.32 5.11
N ALA A 6 16.90 -1.61 4.21
CA ALA A 6 16.10 -2.84 4.25
C ALA A 6 16.95 -4.05 3.84
N ALA A 7 17.17 -4.99 4.77
CA ALA A 7 17.78 -6.28 4.48
C ALA A 7 16.69 -7.28 4.06
N GLY A 8 16.81 -7.89 2.88
CA GLY A 8 15.89 -8.94 2.42
C GLY A 8 14.86 -8.55 1.36
N GLY A 9 15.00 -7.38 0.72
CA GLY A 9 14.08 -6.89 -0.31
C GLY A 9 12.86 -6.18 0.28
N VAL A 10 12.16 -5.38 -0.54
CA VAL A 10 10.98 -4.61 -0.11
C VAL A 10 9.80 -5.01 -0.98
N LEU A 11 8.69 -5.38 -0.34
CA LEU A 11 7.42 -5.60 -1.02
C LEU A 11 6.48 -4.42 -0.76
N LEU A 12 5.94 -3.81 -1.82
CA LEU A 12 4.88 -2.81 -1.71
C LEU A 12 3.54 -3.42 -2.10
N ARG A 13 2.48 -3.10 -1.37
CA ARG A 13 1.11 -3.44 -1.77
C ARG A 13 0.35 -2.16 -2.09
N PRO A 14 -0.02 -1.92 -3.36
CA PRO A 14 -0.85 -0.77 -3.71
C PRO A 14 -2.26 -0.97 -3.15
N PHE A 15 -2.91 0.13 -2.77
CA PHE A 15 -4.30 0.12 -2.33
C PHE A 15 -5.02 1.36 -2.84
N ALA A 16 -6.33 1.24 -2.97
CA ALA A 16 -7.24 2.37 -3.16
C ALA A 16 -8.25 2.37 -2.02
N ARG A 17 -8.47 3.54 -1.42
CA ARG A 17 -9.43 3.74 -0.35
C ARG A 17 -10.41 4.84 -0.73
N LEU A 18 -11.69 4.54 -0.61
CA LEU A 18 -12.77 5.51 -0.69
C LEU A 18 -13.28 5.79 0.73
N ILE A 19 -13.40 7.06 1.09
CA ILE A 19 -13.95 7.50 2.37
C ILE A 19 -15.16 8.39 2.09
N SER A 20 -16.32 8.05 2.64
CA SER A 20 -17.54 8.85 2.52
C SER A 20 -17.47 10.08 3.44
N LYS A 21 -18.26 11.12 3.14
CA LYS A 21 -18.36 12.29 4.02
C LYS A 21 -18.90 11.95 5.41
N ALA A 22 -19.71 10.89 5.51
CA ALA A 22 -20.24 10.38 6.77
C ALA A 22 -19.22 9.57 7.58
N GLY A 23 -18.05 9.27 6.98
CA GLY A 23 -16.95 8.55 7.62
C GLY A 23 -16.86 7.07 7.27
N ASP A 24 -17.74 6.55 6.41
CA ASP A 24 -17.63 5.18 5.92
C ASP A 24 -16.35 5.00 5.13
N SER A 25 -15.75 3.81 5.15
CA SER A 25 -14.59 3.53 4.34
C SER A 25 -14.64 2.16 3.69
N VAL A 26 -14.17 2.10 2.46
CA VAL A 26 -13.87 0.84 1.75
C VAL A 26 -12.46 0.93 1.21
N THR A 27 -11.70 -0.15 1.39
CA THR A 27 -10.33 -0.27 0.89
C THR A 27 -10.22 -1.51 0.03
N THR A 28 -9.58 -1.36 -1.12
CA THR A 28 -9.23 -2.46 -2.02
C THR A 28 -7.71 -2.58 -2.12
N TYR A 29 -7.23 -3.79 -2.33
CA TYR A 29 -5.81 -4.10 -2.36
C TYR A 29 -5.43 -4.73 -3.69
N GLY A 30 -4.37 -4.23 -4.31
CA GLY A 30 -3.77 -4.84 -5.49
C GLY A 30 -2.75 -5.91 -5.13
N ALA A 31 -2.22 -6.56 -6.18
CA ALA A 31 -1.11 -7.49 -6.04
C ALA A 31 0.15 -6.77 -5.51
N PRO A 32 0.98 -7.45 -4.70
CA PRO A 32 2.23 -6.89 -4.23
C PRO A 32 3.22 -6.69 -5.39
N TRP A 33 4.04 -5.64 -5.27
CA TRP A 33 5.16 -5.31 -6.15
C TRP A 33 6.46 -5.60 -5.41
N ASP A 34 7.35 -6.36 -6.03
CA ASP A 34 8.72 -6.55 -5.53
C ASP A 34 9.58 -5.35 -5.96
N MET A 35 10.17 -4.67 -4.99
CA MET A 35 11.02 -3.48 -5.19
C MET A 35 12.51 -3.87 -5.30
N LYS A 36 12.78 -5.03 -5.91
CA LYS A 36 14.12 -5.36 -6.41
C LYS A 36 14.59 -4.33 -7.44
#